data_AF-A0A4P5VVG2-F1
#
_entry.id   AF-A0A4P5VVG2-F1
#
_cell.length_a   1.000
_cell.length_b   1.000
_cell.length_c   1.000
_cell.angle_alpha   90.00
_cell.angle_beta   90.00
_cell.angle_gamma   90.00
#
_symmetry.space_group_name_H-M   'P 1'
#
loop_
_entity.id
_entity.type
_entity.pdbx_description
1 polymer ?
#
loop_
_entity_poly.entity_id
_entity_poly.type
_entity_poly.pdbx_seq_one_letter_code
_entity_poly.pdbx_strand_id
1 'polypeptide(L)'
;MGSLPFSFLVAACLAMLLGLRFGLERALPQLGERDVSASASESGPGMQVPPKPEGLGAAPGEGSGDATALTPAMCDAMASELRDTCMQALSRQIALADPDEAIRQCGRIIDEDLAFECRADVAETIAIVHRKEAEAICVSIVSVKWRGQCHFGVGLALAETDPEYAIARCEHAEAFRTFCRHDVVGEMSLVNLPAAVAICAREEGDTLTRKTCWHGMGKYIARRDIAEAGASCRQATAAWQGLCFHGVGWGAAERDVGAALVGCAAFGEYADNCRHGVANQLKRTDPEREQAICESLQNSEARAKCLAFVTQ
;
A
#
# COMPACT_ATOMS: atom_id res chain seq x y z
N MET A 1 -40.63 -27.87 34.66
CA MET A 1 -39.69 -27.09 33.83
C MET A 1 -40.48 -25.98 33.18
N GLY A 2 -40.35 -24.74 33.67
CA GLY A 2 -41.11 -23.59 33.15
C GLY A 2 -40.33 -22.93 32.02
N SER A 3 -40.85 -22.99 30.80
CA SER A 3 -40.34 -22.23 29.66
C SER A 3 -40.64 -20.75 29.85
N LEU A 4 -39.61 -19.90 29.76
CA LEU A 4 -39.79 -18.46 29.75
C LEU A 4 -40.65 -18.05 28.55
N PRO A 5 -41.65 -17.16 28.73
CA PRO A 5 -42.50 -16.73 27.63
C PRO A 5 -41.66 -15.99 26.59
N PHE A 6 -41.85 -16.35 25.32
CA PHE A 6 -41.14 -15.79 24.16
C PHE A 6 -41.11 -14.25 24.16
N SER A 7 -42.16 -13.62 24.66
CA SER A 7 -42.29 -12.16 24.83
C SER A 7 -41.16 -11.54 25.67
N PHE A 8 -40.61 -12.29 26.64
CA PHE A 8 -39.53 -11.81 27.52
C PHE A 8 -38.18 -11.77 26.79
N LEU A 9 -37.93 -12.75 25.91
CA LEU A 9 -36.72 -12.81 25.09
C LEU A 9 -36.66 -11.66 24.08
N VAL A 10 -37.81 -11.35 23.45
CA VAL A 10 -37.91 -10.24 22.50
C VAL A 10 -37.69 -8.90 23.20
N ALA A 11 -38.28 -8.69 24.38
CA ALA A 11 -38.08 -7.47 25.16
C ALA A 11 -36.62 -7.27 25.60
N ALA A 12 -35.94 -8.35 26.02
CA ALA A 12 -34.54 -8.30 26.42
C ALA A 12 -33.60 -7.96 25.24
N CYS A 13 -33.87 -8.53 24.05
CA CYS A 13 -33.12 -8.18 22.84
C CYS A 13 -33.31 -6.72 22.43
N LEU A 14 -34.55 -6.21 22.45
CA LEU A 14 -34.81 -4.81 22.11
C LEU A 14 -34.14 -3.84 23.10
N ALA A 15 -34.15 -4.16 24.40
CA ALA A 15 -33.49 -3.35 25.41
C ALA A 15 -31.96 -3.31 25.22
N MET A 16 -31.34 -4.43 24.86
CA MET A 16 -29.90 -4.47 24.54
C MET A 16 -29.55 -3.65 23.29
N LEU A 17 -30.36 -3.75 22.23
CA LEU A 17 -30.14 -2.99 20.99
C LEU A 17 -30.30 -1.48 21.20
N LEU A 18 -31.29 -1.06 21.99
CA LEU A 18 -31.50 0.35 22.34
C LEU A 18 -30.38 0.88 23.26
N GLY A 19 -29.87 0.05 24.18
CA GLY A 19 -28.71 0.39 25.01
C GLY A 19 -27.42 0.59 24.21
N LEU A 20 -27.16 -0.28 23.23
CA LEU A 20 -26.01 -0.16 22.32
C LEU A 20 -26.08 1.13 21.50
N ARG A 21 -27.26 1.49 20.98
CA ARG A 21 -27.44 2.73 20.21
C ARG A 21 -27.19 3.97 21.06
N PHE A 22 -27.72 4.02 22.28
CA PHE A 22 -27.48 5.15 23.19
C PHE A 22 -26.04 5.24 23.68
N GLY A 23 -25.32 4.12 23.77
CA GLY A 23 -23.89 4.09 24.08
C GLY A 23 -23.03 4.66 22.95
N LEU A 24 -23.34 4.29 21.70
CA LEU A 24 -22.65 4.77 20.50
C LEU A 24 -22.88 6.27 20.26
N GLU A 25 -24.10 6.77 20.44
CA GLU A 25 -24.43 8.19 20.25
C GLU A 25 -23.78 9.09 21.32
N ARG A 26 -23.41 8.56 22.50
CA ARG A 26 -22.68 9.30 23.54
C ARG A 26 -21.15 9.23 23.41
N ALA A 27 -20.62 8.27 22.66
CA ALA A 27 -19.17 8.12 22.46
C ALA A 27 -18.61 9.00 21.33
N LEU A 28 -19.47 9.73 20.60
CA LEU A 28 -19.10 10.62 19.50
C LEU A 28 -19.39 12.09 19.86
N PRO A 29 -18.56 12.69 20.72
CA PRO A 29 -18.12 14.05 20.38
C PRO A 29 -16.61 14.22 20.60
N GLN A 30 -16.00 15.01 19.70
CA GLN A 30 -14.58 15.44 19.63
C GLN A 30 -13.66 14.71 18.66
N LEU A 31 -14.07 14.58 17.40
CA LEU A 31 -13.13 14.78 16.30
C LEU A 31 -13.26 16.23 15.85
N GLY A 32 -12.43 17.09 16.45
CA GLY A 32 -12.33 18.48 16.07
C GLY A 32 -11.79 18.60 14.64
N GLU A 33 -12.38 19.51 13.88
CA GLU A 33 -11.89 19.93 12.57
C GLU A 33 -10.43 20.37 12.70
N ARG A 34 -9.51 19.63 12.06
CA ARG A 34 -8.15 20.10 11.83
C ARG A 34 -8.13 20.77 10.47
N ASP A 35 -7.93 22.09 10.48
CA ASP A 35 -7.52 22.84 9.30
C ASP A 35 -6.18 22.31 8.80
N VAL A 36 -6.19 21.62 7.67
CA VAL A 36 -4.98 21.21 6.95
C VAL A 36 -4.63 22.33 5.98
N SER A 37 -3.84 23.29 6.45
CA SER A 37 -3.14 24.24 5.58
C SER A 37 -1.91 23.53 4.99
N ALA A 38 -2.00 23.17 3.72
CA ALA A 38 -0.92 22.60 2.95
C ALA A 38 0.21 23.63 2.77
N SER A 39 1.36 23.39 3.40
CA SER A 39 2.61 24.07 3.08
C SER A 39 3.39 23.23 2.07
N ALA A 40 3.54 23.75 0.87
CA ALA A 40 4.41 23.17 -0.15
C ALA A 40 5.88 23.37 0.29
N SER A 41 6.55 22.29 0.67
CA SER A 41 7.98 22.26 0.91
C SER A 41 8.66 21.65 -0.31
N GLU A 42 9.37 22.50 -1.06
CA GLU A 42 10.27 22.10 -2.14
C GLU A 42 11.53 21.46 -1.52
N SER A 43 11.56 20.13 -1.54
CA SER A 43 12.79 19.34 -1.42
C SER A 43 13.03 18.65 -2.76
N GLY A 44 14.30 18.52 -3.17
CA GLY A 44 14.74 18.05 -4.50
C GLY A 44 14.19 16.68 -4.91
N PRO A 45 14.54 16.17 -6.11
CA PRO A 45 13.80 15.11 -6.81
C PRO A 45 14.05 13.73 -6.19
N GLY A 46 13.62 13.54 -4.94
CA GLY A 46 13.20 12.24 -4.46
C GLY A 46 11.99 11.88 -5.28
N MET A 47 12.15 10.91 -6.16
CA MET A 47 11.05 10.31 -6.91
C MET A 47 10.11 9.68 -5.88
N GLN A 48 9.15 10.47 -5.40
CA GLN A 48 8.08 9.98 -4.57
C GLN A 48 7.29 9.03 -5.47
N VAL A 49 7.21 7.76 -5.10
CA VAL A 49 6.07 6.95 -5.54
C VAL A 49 4.88 7.67 -4.90
N PRO A 50 4.04 8.38 -5.68
CA PRO A 50 2.87 8.99 -5.10
C PRO A 50 2.08 7.88 -4.40
N PRO A 51 1.59 8.09 -3.16
CA PRO A 51 0.69 7.11 -2.56
C PRO A 51 -0.42 6.87 -3.58
N LYS A 52 -0.74 5.60 -3.87
CA LYS A 52 -1.89 5.24 -4.69
C LYS A 52 -3.07 6.04 -4.12
N PRO A 53 -3.68 6.97 -4.87
CA PRO A 53 -4.75 7.79 -4.32
C PRO A 53 -5.79 6.84 -3.75
N GLU A 54 -6.11 7.03 -2.46
CA GLU A 54 -7.26 6.37 -1.82
C GLU A 54 -8.52 6.95 -2.46
N GLY A 55 -8.85 6.45 -3.65
CA GLY A 55 -9.89 7.00 -4.50
C GLY A 55 -10.19 6.05 -5.63
N LEU A 56 -11.22 5.22 -5.41
CA LEU A 56 -11.84 4.24 -6.32
C LEU A 56 -11.20 2.84 -6.39
N GLY A 57 -10.19 2.55 -5.58
CA GLY A 57 -9.63 1.21 -5.39
C GLY A 57 -10.38 0.34 -4.36
N ALA A 58 -11.51 0.79 -3.82
CA ALA A 58 -12.40 -0.13 -3.14
C ALA A 58 -12.93 -1.10 -4.22
N ALA A 59 -12.43 -2.35 -4.21
CA ALA A 59 -13.23 -3.47 -4.66
C ALA A 59 -14.66 -3.22 -4.18
N PRO A 60 -15.71 -3.38 -5.03
CA PRO A 60 -17.06 -2.96 -4.70
C PRO A 60 -17.41 -3.50 -3.33
N GLY A 61 -17.30 -2.62 -2.33
CA GLY A 61 -17.61 -2.95 -0.97
C GLY A 61 -19.08 -3.29 -0.96
N GLU A 62 -19.48 -4.19 -0.06
CA GLU A 62 -20.85 -4.63 0.16
C GLU A 62 -21.78 -3.50 0.67
N GLY A 63 -21.59 -2.26 0.21
CA GLY A 63 -22.57 -1.19 0.27
C GLY A 63 -23.57 -1.40 -0.87
N SER A 64 -24.79 -1.78 -0.51
CA SER A 64 -25.93 -2.04 -1.41
C SER A 64 -26.47 -0.78 -2.12
N GLY A 65 -25.61 0.17 -2.50
CA GLY A 65 -25.97 1.22 -3.43
C GLY A 65 -25.73 0.71 -4.84
N ASP A 66 -26.76 0.72 -5.69
CA ASP A 66 -26.57 0.55 -7.14
C ASP A 66 -25.50 1.55 -7.59
N ALA A 67 -24.28 1.07 -7.80
CA ALA A 67 -23.22 1.89 -8.36
C ALA A 67 -23.66 2.24 -9.78
N THR A 68 -24.10 3.48 -9.97
CA THR A 68 -24.54 3.97 -11.27
C THR A 68 -23.42 3.74 -12.28
N ALA A 69 -23.65 2.87 -13.27
CA ALA A 69 -22.69 2.63 -14.32
C ALA A 69 -22.38 3.94 -15.05
N LEU A 70 -21.12 4.36 -15.02
CA LEU A 70 -20.69 5.56 -15.74
C LEU A 70 -20.88 5.35 -17.23
N THR A 71 -21.25 6.42 -17.94
CA THR A 71 -21.28 6.43 -19.41
C THR A 71 -20.43 7.57 -19.96
N PRO A 72 -19.95 7.48 -21.21
CA PRO A 72 -19.29 8.57 -21.90
C PRO A 72 -20.06 9.90 -21.81
N ALA A 73 -21.38 9.86 -22.04
CA ALA A 73 -22.25 11.04 -22.02
C ALA A 73 -22.36 11.67 -20.62
N MET A 74 -22.38 10.86 -19.56
CA MET A 74 -22.36 11.38 -18.19
C MET A 74 -21.06 12.14 -17.91
N CYS A 75 -19.91 11.57 -18.29
CA CYS A 75 -18.63 12.22 -18.10
C CYS A 75 -18.48 13.49 -18.95
N ASP A 76 -18.98 13.50 -20.19
CA ASP A 76 -18.94 14.70 -21.03
C ASP A 76 -19.82 15.84 -20.51
N ALA A 77 -20.87 15.53 -19.76
CA ALA A 77 -21.73 16.53 -19.14
C ALA A 77 -21.16 17.11 -17.83
N MET A 78 -20.06 16.56 -17.32
CA MET A 78 -19.42 17.08 -16.10
C MET A 78 -18.69 18.40 -16.36
N ALA A 79 -18.48 19.15 -15.27
CA ALA A 79 -17.60 20.31 -15.29
C ALA A 79 -16.19 19.92 -15.73
N SER A 80 -15.47 20.85 -16.36
CA SER A 80 -14.13 20.63 -16.93
C SER A 80 -13.16 20.00 -15.95
N GLU A 81 -13.22 20.38 -14.67
CA GLU A 81 -12.29 19.92 -13.64
C GLU A 81 -12.53 18.47 -13.22
N LEU A 82 -13.75 17.93 -13.44
CA LEU A 82 -14.15 16.59 -13.02
C LEU A 82 -14.29 15.61 -14.18
N ARG A 83 -14.42 16.13 -15.40
CA ARG A 83 -14.62 15.33 -16.60
C ARG A 83 -13.52 14.29 -16.79
N ASP A 84 -12.26 14.69 -16.66
CA ASP A 84 -11.13 13.80 -16.92
C ASP A 84 -11.01 12.68 -15.86
N THR A 85 -11.25 13.00 -14.58
CA THR A 85 -11.37 12.00 -13.51
C THR A 85 -12.56 11.06 -13.76
N CYS A 86 -13.68 11.57 -14.26
CA CYS A 86 -14.81 10.72 -14.66
C CYS A 86 -14.43 9.77 -15.79
N MET A 87 -13.73 10.25 -16.81
CA MET A 87 -13.25 9.42 -17.92
C MET A 87 -12.29 8.32 -17.44
N GLN A 88 -11.36 8.63 -16.53
CA GLN A 88 -10.48 7.63 -15.93
C GLN A 88 -11.28 6.55 -15.17
N ALA A 89 -12.25 6.97 -14.34
CA ALA A 89 -13.10 6.05 -13.60
C ALA A 89 -13.94 5.16 -14.54
N LEU A 90 -14.51 5.74 -15.61
CA LEU A 90 -15.22 5.03 -16.65
C LEU A 90 -14.31 3.99 -17.32
N SER A 91 -13.09 4.36 -17.73
CA SER A 91 -12.14 3.45 -18.37
C SER A 91 -11.85 2.23 -17.50
N ARG A 92 -11.60 2.42 -16.19
CA ARG A 92 -11.41 1.30 -15.25
C ARG A 92 -12.65 0.40 -15.15
N GLN A 93 -13.85 0.99 -15.11
CA GLN A 93 -15.10 0.24 -15.05
C GLN A 93 -15.27 -0.70 -16.24
N ILE A 94 -14.89 -0.26 -17.44
CA ILE A 94 -15.08 -1.04 -18.68
C ILE A 94 -13.88 -1.91 -19.04
N ALA A 95 -12.70 -1.69 -18.43
CA ALA A 95 -11.43 -2.31 -18.80
C ALA A 95 -11.49 -3.84 -18.92
N LEU A 96 -12.13 -4.53 -17.98
CA LEU A 96 -12.23 -6.01 -18.02
C LEU A 96 -13.14 -6.53 -19.14
N ALA A 97 -14.13 -5.74 -19.56
CA ALA A 97 -15.09 -6.15 -20.58
C ALA A 97 -14.66 -5.76 -22.00
N ASP A 98 -14.06 -4.58 -22.15
CA ASP A 98 -13.58 -4.03 -23.43
C ASP A 98 -12.35 -3.14 -23.18
N PRO A 99 -11.14 -3.73 -23.13
CA PRO A 99 -9.90 -2.99 -22.93
C PRO A 99 -9.64 -1.93 -24.01
N ASP A 100 -10.03 -2.20 -25.26
CA ASP A 100 -9.84 -1.27 -26.37
C ASP A 100 -10.72 -0.03 -26.20
N GLU A 101 -11.98 -0.19 -25.79
CA GLU A 101 -12.85 0.93 -25.44
C GLU A 101 -12.32 1.70 -24.23
N ALA A 102 -11.81 1.02 -23.20
CA ALA A 102 -11.17 1.66 -22.05
C ALA A 102 -10.03 2.59 -22.47
N ILE A 103 -9.15 2.12 -23.35
CA ILE A 103 -8.05 2.93 -23.87
C ILE A 103 -8.55 4.07 -24.76
N ARG A 104 -9.62 3.86 -25.55
CA ARG A 104 -10.27 4.95 -26.29
C ARG A 104 -10.80 6.03 -25.34
N GLN A 105 -11.42 5.66 -24.22
CA GLN A 105 -11.90 6.62 -23.21
C GLN A 105 -10.75 7.35 -22.52
N CYS A 106 -9.63 6.67 -22.20
CA CYS A 106 -8.42 7.35 -21.73
C CYS A 106 -7.90 8.39 -22.73
N GLY A 107 -8.04 8.14 -24.04
CA GLY A 107 -7.66 9.10 -25.09
C GLY A 107 -8.54 10.36 -25.16
N ARG A 108 -9.63 10.43 -24.40
CA ARG A 108 -10.54 11.59 -24.33
C ARG A 108 -10.24 12.51 -23.14
N ILE A 109 -9.33 12.09 -22.26
CA ILE A 109 -8.78 12.89 -21.18
C ILE A 109 -7.90 13.99 -21.79
N ILE A 110 -8.08 15.22 -21.35
CA ILE A 110 -7.37 16.39 -21.86
C ILE A 110 -6.02 16.53 -21.16
N ASP A 111 -5.98 16.31 -19.85
CA ASP A 111 -4.74 16.30 -19.07
C ASP A 111 -3.86 15.11 -19.48
N GLU A 112 -2.68 15.40 -20.06
CA GLU A 112 -1.83 14.36 -20.64
C GLU A 112 -1.28 13.38 -19.59
N ASP A 113 -0.92 13.88 -18.41
CA ASP A 113 -0.40 13.05 -17.34
C ASP A 113 -1.48 12.10 -16.82
N LEU A 114 -2.70 12.60 -16.63
CA LEU A 114 -3.86 11.79 -16.25
C LEU A 114 -4.28 10.82 -17.35
N ALA A 115 -4.08 11.16 -18.62
CA ALA A 115 -4.32 10.24 -19.74
C ALA A 115 -3.34 9.06 -19.70
N PHE A 116 -2.07 9.30 -19.36
CA PHE A 116 -1.10 8.21 -19.16
C PHE A 116 -1.39 7.39 -17.91
N GLU A 117 -1.78 8.03 -16.81
CA GLU A 117 -2.25 7.36 -15.59
C GLU A 117 -3.43 6.43 -15.89
N CYS A 118 -4.43 6.93 -16.61
CA CYS A 118 -5.59 6.14 -17.03
C CYS A 118 -5.19 4.87 -17.80
N ARG A 119 -4.23 4.98 -18.74
CA ARG A 119 -3.73 3.80 -19.47
C ARG A 119 -3.01 2.82 -18.56
N ALA A 120 -2.22 3.32 -17.60
CA ALA A 120 -1.56 2.48 -16.61
C ALA A 120 -2.57 1.73 -15.72
N ASP A 121 -3.61 2.42 -15.26
CA ASP A 121 -4.72 1.85 -14.49
C ASP A 121 -5.48 0.76 -15.25
N VAL A 122 -5.75 0.97 -16.55
CA VAL A 122 -6.38 -0.03 -17.40
C VAL A 122 -5.48 -1.27 -17.52
N ALA A 123 -4.19 -1.09 -17.75
CA ALA A 123 -3.24 -2.21 -17.83
C ALA A 123 -3.17 -3.00 -16.51
N GLU A 124 -3.09 -2.33 -15.36
CA GLU A 124 -3.15 -2.95 -14.04
C GLU A 124 -4.44 -3.77 -13.87
N THR A 125 -5.59 -3.17 -14.20
CA THR A 125 -6.91 -3.79 -14.05
C THR A 125 -7.05 -5.10 -14.84
N ILE A 126 -6.54 -5.13 -16.07
CA ILE A 126 -6.70 -6.29 -16.96
C ILE A 126 -5.57 -7.31 -16.82
N ALA A 127 -4.49 -7.00 -16.09
CA ALA A 127 -3.25 -7.80 -16.08
C ALA A 127 -3.45 -9.29 -15.78
N ILE A 128 -4.37 -9.63 -14.88
CA ILE A 128 -4.66 -11.01 -14.46
C ILE A 128 -5.27 -11.83 -15.60
N VAL A 129 -6.14 -11.22 -16.42
CA VAL A 129 -6.93 -11.92 -17.46
C VAL A 129 -6.35 -11.71 -18.86
N HIS A 130 -5.88 -10.49 -19.15
CA HIS A 130 -5.40 -10.03 -20.45
C HIS A 130 -3.94 -9.57 -20.40
N ARG A 131 -3.06 -10.38 -19.80
CA ARG A 131 -1.65 -10.04 -19.54
C ARG A 131 -0.91 -9.42 -20.73
N LYS A 132 -1.02 -10.02 -21.92
CA LYS A 132 -0.32 -9.53 -23.12
C LYS A 132 -0.81 -8.15 -23.57
N GLU A 133 -2.11 -7.89 -23.41
CA GLU A 133 -2.70 -6.60 -23.74
C GLU A 133 -2.27 -5.54 -22.72
N ALA A 134 -2.25 -5.88 -21.42
CA ALA A 134 -1.71 -5.00 -20.37
C ALA A 134 -0.26 -4.59 -20.66
N GLU A 135 0.58 -5.54 -21.05
CA GLU A 135 1.98 -5.26 -21.43
C GLU A 135 2.07 -4.34 -22.65
N ALA A 136 1.25 -4.58 -23.68
CA ALA A 136 1.22 -3.76 -24.88
C ALA A 136 0.79 -2.32 -24.56
N ILE A 137 -0.18 -2.14 -23.67
CA ILE A 137 -0.61 -0.83 -23.18
C ILE A 137 0.57 -0.12 -22.50
N CYS A 138 1.28 -0.78 -21.57
CA CYS A 138 2.43 -0.15 -20.92
C CYS A 138 3.51 0.29 -21.92
N VAL A 139 3.85 -0.56 -22.91
CA VAL A 139 4.84 -0.23 -23.94
C VAL A 139 4.40 0.96 -24.80
N SER A 140 3.09 1.15 -25.01
CA SER A 140 2.55 2.28 -25.78
C SER A 140 2.64 3.63 -25.06
N ILE A 141 2.90 3.65 -23.75
CA ILE A 141 3.04 4.88 -22.98
C ILE A 141 4.40 5.52 -23.28
N VAL A 142 4.37 6.70 -23.89
CA VAL A 142 5.57 7.44 -24.31
C VAL A 142 6.32 8.05 -23.13
N SER A 143 5.61 8.45 -22.07
CA SER A 143 6.21 8.96 -20.84
C SER A 143 6.94 7.85 -20.08
N VAL A 144 8.25 8.00 -19.88
CA VAL A 144 9.08 7.01 -19.16
C VAL A 144 8.57 6.80 -17.73
N LYS A 145 8.18 7.87 -17.04
CA LYS A 145 7.60 7.82 -15.69
C LYS A 145 6.37 6.91 -15.67
N TRP A 146 5.39 7.20 -16.52
CA TRP A 146 4.12 6.46 -16.52
C TRP A 146 4.25 5.05 -17.08
N ARG A 147 5.15 4.82 -18.05
CA ARG A 147 5.48 3.45 -18.50
C ARG A 147 6.06 2.61 -17.35
N GLY A 148 6.98 3.19 -16.57
CA GLY A 148 7.55 2.54 -15.40
C GLY A 148 6.47 2.23 -14.34
N GLN A 149 5.58 3.18 -14.05
CA GLN A 149 4.46 2.97 -13.14
C GLN A 149 3.45 1.93 -13.65
N CYS A 150 3.19 1.89 -14.96
CA CYS A 150 2.33 0.87 -15.57
C CYS A 150 2.90 -0.54 -15.35
N HIS A 151 4.18 -0.74 -15.63
CA HIS A 151 4.82 -2.03 -15.38
C HIS A 151 4.86 -2.40 -13.89
N PHE A 152 5.00 -1.40 -13.01
CA PHE A 152 4.87 -1.61 -11.57
C PHE A 152 3.45 -2.07 -11.20
N GLY A 153 2.40 -1.36 -11.62
CA GLY A 153 1.00 -1.74 -11.35
C GLY A 153 0.67 -3.15 -11.85
N VAL A 154 1.10 -3.50 -13.07
CA VAL A 154 0.96 -4.87 -13.62
C VAL A 154 1.67 -5.91 -12.75
N GLY A 155 2.88 -5.60 -12.25
CA GLY A 155 3.59 -6.46 -11.31
C GLY A 155 2.80 -6.69 -10.03
N LEU A 156 2.26 -5.63 -9.43
CA LEU A 156 1.43 -5.72 -8.22
C LEU A 156 0.16 -6.55 -8.43
N ALA A 157 -0.57 -6.30 -9.52
CA ALA A 157 -1.78 -7.04 -9.84
C ALA A 157 -1.55 -8.56 -9.98
N LEU A 158 -0.34 -8.97 -10.35
CA LEU A 158 0.04 -10.37 -10.53
C LEU A 158 0.77 -10.98 -9.33
N ALA A 159 1.06 -10.21 -8.28
CA ALA A 159 1.89 -10.64 -7.15
C ALA A 159 1.35 -11.90 -6.45
N GLU A 160 0.02 -12.04 -6.37
CA GLU A 160 -0.62 -13.19 -5.73
C GLU A 160 -0.78 -14.39 -6.67
N THR A 161 -1.10 -14.15 -7.94
CA THR A 161 -1.49 -15.21 -8.89
C THR A 161 -0.33 -15.77 -9.71
N ASP A 162 0.69 -14.96 -10.00
CA ASP A 162 1.87 -15.34 -10.78
C ASP A 162 3.11 -14.56 -10.30
N PRO A 163 3.63 -14.89 -9.10
CA PRO A 163 4.68 -14.12 -8.45
C PRO A 163 6.00 -14.08 -9.21
N GLU A 164 6.38 -15.17 -9.88
CA GLU A 164 7.61 -15.20 -10.68
C GLU A 164 7.52 -14.21 -11.86
N TYR A 165 6.37 -14.18 -12.53
CA TYR A 165 6.12 -13.21 -13.60
C TYR A 165 6.07 -11.78 -13.04
N ALA A 166 5.38 -11.57 -11.92
CA ALA A 166 5.27 -10.26 -11.26
C ALA A 166 6.65 -9.66 -10.95
N ILE A 167 7.56 -10.47 -10.40
CA ILE A 167 8.94 -10.04 -10.13
C ILE A 167 9.71 -9.73 -11.42
N ALA A 168 9.61 -10.59 -12.43
CA ALA A 168 10.25 -10.34 -13.72
C ALA A 168 9.77 -9.03 -14.37
N ARG A 169 8.48 -8.69 -14.19
CA ARG A 169 7.89 -7.46 -14.71
C ARG A 169 8.55 -6.21 -14.15
N CYS A 170 8.99 -6.25 -12.88
CA CYS A 170 9.63 -5.11 -12.23
C CYS A 170 10.94 -4.66 -12.89
N GLU A 171 11.60 -5.51 -13.68
CA GLU A 171 12.77 -5.11 -14.49
C GLU A 171 12.45 -4.03 -15.52
N HIS A 172 11.16 -3.88 -15.86
CA HIS A 172 10.68 -2.88 -16.80
C HIS A 172 10.02 -1.67 -16.12
N ALA A 173 10.03 -1.61 -14.79
CA ALA A 173 9.44 -0.50 -14.04
C ALA A 173 10.35 0.75 -13.99
N GLU A 174 11.39 0.82 -14.81
CA GLU A 174 12.29 1.97 -14.95
C GLU A 174 12.86 2.39 -13.58
N ALA A 175 12.75 3.66 -13.21
CA ALA A 175 13.18 4.17 -11.90
C ALA A 175 12.37 3.60 -10.72
N PHE A 176 11.24 2.92 -10.97
CA PHE A 176 10.43 2.24 -9.97
C PHE A 176 10.81 0.76 -9.77
N ARG A 177 11.78 0.21 -10.51
CA ARG A 177 12.21 -1.20 -10.43
C ARG A 177 12.36 -1.71 -9.00
N THR A 178 13.09 -0.96 -8.18
CA THR A 178 13.39 -1.32 -6.79
C THR A 178 12.14 -1.27 -5.89
N PHE A 179 11.27 -0.28 -6.08
CA PHE A 179 10.00 -0.16 -5.35
C PHE A 179 9.00 -1.25 -5.78
N CYS A 180 8.93 -1.54 -7.06
CA CYS A 180 8.11 -2.64 -7.59
C CYS A 180 8.49 -3.96 -6.93
N ARG A 181 9.78 -4.29 -6.89
CA ARG A 181 10.24 -5.53 -6.22
C ARG A 181 9.93 -5.54 -4.74
N HIS A 182 10.12 -4.42 -4.05
CA HIS A 182 9.76 -4.28 -2.64
C HIS A 182 8.28 -4.58 -2.40
N ASP A 183 7.38 -3.96 -3.17
CA ASP A 183 5.94 -4.08 -2.95
C ASP A 183 5.35 -5.40 -3.47
N VAL A 184 5.80 -5.92 -4.62
CA VAL A 184 5.39 -7.24 -5.13
C VAL A 184 5.75 -8.36 -4.15
N VAL A 185 6.96 -8.34 -3.60
CA VAL A 185 7.36 -9.31 -2.56
C VAL A 185 6.55 -9.12 -1.29
N GLY A 186 6.29 -7.86 -0.92
CA GLY A 186 5.42 -7.52 0.20
C GLY A 186 4.03 -8.14 0.07
N GLU A 187 3.33 -7.91 -1.04
CA GLU A 187 2.01 -8.49 -1.29
C GLU A 187 2.05 -10.02 -1.36
N MET A 188 3.00 -10.59 -2.10
CA MET A 188 3.19 -12.04 -2.16
C MET A 188 3.37 -12.65 -0.77
N SER A 189 4.09 -11.98 0.13
CA SER A 189 4.34 -12.49 1.49
C SER A 189 3.08 -12.60 2.35
N LEU A 190 2.03 -11.85 2.02
CA LEU A 190 0.74 -11.89 2.69
C LEU A 190 -0.13 -13.08 2.29
N VAL A 191 0.16 -13.71 1.15
CA VAL A 191 -0.62 -14.84 0.60
C VAL A 191 0.18 -16.14 0.50
N ASN A 192 1.49 -16.05 0.23
CA ASN A 192 2.37 -17.19 0.01
C ASN A 192 3.79 -16.86 0.51
N LEU A 193 3.93 -16.82 1.84
CA LEU A 193 5.20 -16.56 2.51
C LEU A 193 6.35 -17.48 2.04
N PRO A 194 6.17 -18.81 1.88
CA PRO A 194 7.24 -19.68 1.39
C PRO A 194 7.76 -19.27 0.00
N ALA A 195 6.88 -18.87 -0.92
CA ALA A 195 7.29 -18.38 -2.23
C ALA A 195 8.06 -17.06 -2.13
N ALA A 196 7.60 -16.13 -1.28
CA ALA A 196 8.29 -14.85 -1.05
C ALA A 196 9.71 -15.05 -0.47
N VAL A 197 9.84 -15.93 0.52
CA VAL A 197 11.14 -16.30 1.10
C VAL A 197 12.03 -16.93 0.03
N ALA A 198 11.50 -17.84 -0.78
CA ALA A 198 12.26 -18.49 -1.84
C ALA A 198 12.75 -17.51 -2.91
N ILE A 199 11.92 -16.54 -3.32
CA ILE A 199 12.30 -15.47 -4.23
C ILE A 199 13.42 -14.61 -3.59
N CYS A 200 13.23 -14.09 -2.38
CA CYS A 200 14.26 -13.26 -1.75
C CYS A 200 15.57 -14.00 -1.47
N ALA A 201 15.52 -15.31 -1.23
CA ALA A 201 16.71 -16.14 -1.04
C ALA A 201 17.48 -16.38 -2.35
N ARG A 202 16.76 -16.54 -3.47
CA ARG A 202 17.35 -16.80 -4.80
C ARG A 202 17.80 -15.56 -5.54
N GLU A 203 17.33 -14.37 -5.15
CA GLU A 203 17.76 -13.11 -5.76
C GLU A 203 19.29 -12.98 -5.65
N GLU A 204 20.00 -13.44 -6.68
CA GLU A 204 21.44 -13.29 -6.89
C GLU A 204 21.68 -12.01 -7.68
N GLY A 205 21.37 -10.88 -7.03
CA GLY A 205 21.45 -9.55 -7.63
C GLY A 205 22.41 -8.61 -6.91
N ASP A 206 22.33 -7.34 -7.33
CA ASP A 206 22.95 -6.25 -6.61
C ASP A 206 22.40 -6.15 -5.18
N THR A 207 23.22 -5.54 -4.32
CA THR A 207 22.87 -5.34 -2.91
C THR A 207 21.55 -4.58 -2.74
N LEU A 208 21.16 -3.71 -3.68
CA LEU A 208 19.91 -2.92 -3.58
C LEU A 208 18.67 -3.79 -3.80
N THR A 209 18.75 -4.75 -4.70
CA THR A 209 17.69 -5.70 -5.05
C THR A 209 17.39 -6.62 -3.87
N ARG A 210 18.44 -7.19 -3.26
CA ARG A 210 18.29 -8.01 -2.05
C ARG A 210 17.80 -7.20 -0.85
N LYS A 211 18.29 -5.96 -0.73
CA LYS A 211 17.89 -5.07 0.37
C LYS A 211 16.38 -4.85 0.38
N THR A 212 15.84 -4.53 -0.79
CA THR A 212 14.43 -4.14 -0.92
C THR A 212 13.46 -5.32 -0.82
N CYS A 213 13.87 -6.52 -1.24
CA CYS A 213 13.07 -7.75 -1.09
C CYS A 213 12.75 -8.05 0.38
N TRP A 214 13.78 -8.22 1.22
CA TRP A 214 13.61 -8.56 2.64
C TRP A 214 12.94 -7.44 3.44
N HIS A 215 13.23 -6.19 3.09
CA HIS A 215 12.54 -5.03 3.67
C HIS A 215 11.03 -5.06 3.39
N GLY A 216 10.64 -5.29 2.12
CA GLY A 216 9.24 -5.35 1.70
C GLY A 216 8.46 -6.45 2.41
N MET A 217 9.02 -7.65 2.48
CA MET A 217 8.42 -8.78 3.21
C MET A 217 8.15 -8.43 4.68
N GLY A 218 9.17 -7.93 5.40
CA GLY A 218 9.00 -7.54 6.81
C GLY A 218 7.96 -6.43 7.00
N LYS A 219 7.96 -5.43 6.10
CA LYS A 219 7.03 -4.30 6.15
C LYS A 219 5.58 -4.74 5.97
N TYR A 220 5.27 -5.52 4.95
CA TYR A 220 3.89 -5.85 4.62
C TYR A 220 3.25 -6.76 5.66
N ILE A 221 3.96 -7.80 6.13
CA ILE A 221 3.45 -8.68 7.18
C ILE A 221 3.20 -7.88 8.48
N ALA A 222 4.11 -6.97 8.85
CA ALA A 222 4.01 -6.19 10.08
C ALA A 222 2.83 -5.20 10.11
N ARG A 223 2.30 -4.80 8.95
CA ARG A 223 1.03 -4.05 8.88
C ARG A 223 -0.13 -4.86 9.47
N ARG A 224 -0.09 -6.19 9.39
CA ARG A 224 -1.12 -7.08 9.95
C ARG A 224 -0.73 -7.59 11.33
N ASP A 225 0.44 -8.21 11.43
CA ASP A 225 0.94 -8.87 12.64
C ASP A 225 2.47 -8.73 12.75
N ILE A 226 2.91 -7.95 13.74
CA ILE A 226 4.33 -7.72 14.03
C ILE A 226 5.07 -9.00 14.49
N ALA A 227 4.40 -9.89 15.22
CA ALA A 227 5.01 -11.12 15.71
C ALA A 227 5.22 -12.12 14.57
N GLU A 228 4.24 -12.28 13.69
CA GLU A 228 4.35 -13.06 12.46
C GLU A 228 5.47 -12.53 11.56
N ALA A 229 5.56 -11.20 11.40
CA ALA A 229 6.62 -10.58 10.62
C ALA A 229 8.00 -10.86 11.21
N GLY A 230 8.14 -10.80 12.54
CA GLY A 230 9.38 -11.16 13.23
C GLY A 230 9.78 -12.63 13.05
N ALA A 231 8.81 -13.55 13.12
CA ALA A 231 9.05 -14.98 12.85
C ALA A 231 9.48 -15.21 11.40
N SER A 232 8.86 -14.51 10.45
CA SER A 232 9.18 -14.56 9.02
C SER A 232 10.58 -14.02 8.73
N CYS A 233 10.97 -12.90 9.34
CA CYS A 233 12.30 -12.32 9.18
C CYS A 233 13.42 -13.25 9.64
N ARG A 234 13.19 -14.14 10.60
CA ARG A 234 14.21 -15.12 11.04
C ARG A 234 14.54 -16.17 9.97
N GLN A 235 13.70 -16.32 8.94
CA GLN A 235 13.98 -17.18 7.79
C GLN A 235 14.99 -16.57 6.82
N ALA A 236 15.23 -15.25 6.89
CA ALA A 236 16.27 -14.60 6.11
C ALA A 236 17.67 -15.03 6.59
N THR A 237 18.67 -14.97 5.70
CA THR A 237 20.06 -15.18 6.11
C THR A 237 20.51 -14.07 7.06
N ALA A 238 21.51 -14.34 7.90
CA ALA A 238 21.99 -13.39 8.91
C ALA A 238 22.32 -12.00 8.34
N ALA A 239 22.82 -11.94 7.10
CA ALA A 239 23.13 -10.69 6.41
C ALA A 239 21.90 -9.80 6.12
N TRP A 240 20.70 -10.38 6.05
CA TRP A 240 19.47 -9.68 5.65
C TRP A 240 18.43 -9.55 6.76
N GLN A 241 18.57 -10.31 7.86
CA GLN A 241 17.66 -10.27 9.01
C GLN A 241 17.48 -8.84 9.53
N GLY A 242 18.58 -8.11 9.74
CA GLY A 242 18.52 -6.73 10.23
C GLY A 242 17.72 -5.79 9.32
N LEU A 243 17.69 -6.04 8.01
CA LEU A 243 16.91 -5.21 7.10
C LEU A 243 15.45 -5.64 7.02
N CYS A 244 15.17 -6.94 7.13
CA CYS A 244 13.80 -7.41 7.27
C CYS A 244 13.15 -6.82 8.53
N PHE A 245 13.85 -6.88 9.67
CA PHE A 245 13.37 -6.29 10.93
C PHE A 245 13.23 -4.76 10.85
N HIS A 246 14.08 -4.08 10.07
CA HIS A 246 13.84 -2.66 9.76
C HIS A 246 12.51 -2.46 9.02
N GLY A 247 12.21 -3.29 8.01
CA GLY A 247 10.89 -3.30 7.37
C GLY A 247 9.74 -3.53 8.37
N VAL A 248 9.91 -4.47 9.31
CA VAL A 248 8.90 -4.75 10.36
C VAL A 248 8.55 -3.50 11.16
N GLY A 249 9.56 -2.77 11.63
CA GLY A 249 9.33 -1.53 12.37
C GLY A 249 8.61 -0.46 11.56
N TRP A 250 9.00 -0.31 10.29
CA TRP A 250 8.35 0.61 9.36
C TRP A 250 6.86 0.27 9.20
N GLY A 251 6.54 -0.98 8.84
CA GLY A 251 5.17 -1.41 8.58
C GLY A 251 4.26 -1.35 9.80
N ALA A 252 4.77 -1.70 10.99
CA ALA A 252 4.00 -1.62 12.23
C ALA A 252 3.71 -0.16 12.64
N ALA A 253 4.67 0.75 12.41
CA ALA A 253 4.54 2.16 12.76
C ALA A 253 3.52 2.91 11.88
N GLU A 254 3.19 2.40 10.69
CA GLU A 254 2.12 2.95 9.85
C GLU A 254 0.74 2.88 10.55
N ARG A 255 0.56 1.96 11.51
CA ARG A 255 -0.69 1.82 12.27
C ARG A 255 -0.64 2.44 13.66
N ASP A 256 0.38 2.09 14.43
CA ASP A 256 0.54 2.54 15.81
C ASP A 256 2.01 2.50 16.22
N VAL A 257 2.61 3.68 16.32
CA VAL A 257 4.02 3.86 16.72
C VAL A 257 4.30 3.29 18.11
N GLY A 258 3.39 3.47 19.07
CA GLY A 258 3.57 3.01 20.44
C GLY A 258 3.57 1.49 20.51
N ALA A 259 2.58 0.85 19.89
CA ALA A 259 2.51 -0.61 19.79
C ALA A 259 3.71 -1.18 19.01
N ALA A 260 4.15 -0.52 17.93
CA ALA A 260 5.33 -0.93 17.16
C ALA A 260 6.60 -0.95 18.02
N LEU A 261 6.86 0.09 18.83
CA LEU A 261 8.03 0.15 19.72
C LEU A 261 8.02 -0.95 20.78
N VAL A 262 6.85 -1.27 21.33
CA VAL A 262 6.68 -2.41 22.26
C VAL A 262 6.97 -3.73 21.55
N GLY A 263 6.43 -3.93 20.35
CA GLY A 263 6.69 -5.13 19.55
C GLY A 263 8.16 -5.29 19.18
N CYS A 264 8.83 -4.20 18.78
CA CYS A 264 10.26 -4.21 18.45
C CYS A 264 11.14 -4.70 19.62
N ALA A 265 10.75 -4.42 20.88
CA ALA A 265 11.51 -4.86 22.05
C ALA A 265 11.59 -6.39 22.20
N ALA A 266 10.64 -7.13 21.60
CA ALA A 266 10.62 -8.59 21.63
C ALA A 266 11.62 -9.25 20.66
N PHE A 267 12.30 -8.47 19.81
CA PHE A 267 13.17 -9.02 18.75
C PHE A 267 14.63 -9.25 19.14
N GLY A 268 14.99 -9.04 20.41
CA GLY A 268 16.33 -9.32 20.92
C GLY A 268 17.38 -8.45 20.22
N GLU A 269 18.39 -9.07 19.60
CA GLU A 269 19.47 -8.37 18.90
C GLU A 269 18.99 -7.50 17.70
N TYR A 270 17.80 -7.77 17.16
CA TYR A 270 17.22 -7.00 16.06
C TYR A 270 16.27 -5.89 16.52
N ALA A 271 16.13 -5.65 17.83
CA ALA A 271 15.25 -4.63 18.36
C ALA A 271 15.60 -3.23 17.82
N ASP A 272 16.88 -2.89 17.71
CA ASP A 272 17.32 -1.59 17.19
C ASP A 272 17.09 -1.45 15.69
N ASN A 273 17.23 -2.54 14.92
CA ASN A 273 16.86 -2.54 13.50
C ASN A 273 15.38 -2.19 13.31
N CYS A 274 14.51 -2.82 14.10
CA CYS A 274 13.08 -2.54 14.10
C CYS A 274 12.78 -1.11 14.53
N ARG A 275 13.36 -0.63 15.63
CA ARG A 275 13.17 0.75 16.09
C ARG A 275 13.67 1.79 15.08
N HIS A 276 14.77 1.52 14.38
CA HIS A 276 15.22 2.36 13.27
C HIS A 276 14.17 2.41 12.14
N GLY A 277 13.53 1.29 11.82
CA GLY A 277 12.38 1.27 10.89
C GLY A 277 11.21 2.16 11.36
N VAL A 278 10.89 2.13 12.66
CA VAL A 278 9.86 3.01 13.26
C VAL A 278 10.26 4.49 13.12
N ALA A 279 11.51 4.83 13.42
CA ALA A 279 12.01 6.20 13.29
C ALA A 279 11.88 6.70 11.84
N ASN A 280 12.33 5.90 10.86
CA ASN A 280 12.29 6.29 9.45
C ASN A 280 10.87 6.54 8.93
N GLN A 281 9.87 5.81 9.45
CA GLN A 281 8.47 6.06 9.12
C GLN A 281 7.96 7.41 9.67
N LEU A 282 8.51 7.89 10.78
CA LEU A 282 8.08 9.15 11.42
C LEU A 282 8.70 10.40 10.79
N LYS A 283 9.72 10.26 9.94
CA LYS A 283 10.50 11.38 9.39
C LYS A 283 9.67 12.56 8.90
N ARG A 284 8.55 12.27 8.24
CA ARG A 284 7.70 13.30 7.62
C ARG A 284 6.62 13.84 8.55
N THR A 285 6.29 13.13 9.63
CA THR A 285 5.10 13.39 10.44
C THR A 285 5.41 13.78 11.87
N ASP A 286 6.54 13.34 12.42
CA ASP A 286 6.93 13.57 13.82
C ASP A 286 8.47 13.50 13.98
N PRO A 287 9.21 14.52 13.48
CA PRO A 287 10.67 14.52 13.45
C PRO A 287 11.31 14.57 14.86
N GLU A 288 10.63 15.16 15.85
CA GLU A 288 11.13 15.18 17.23
C GLU A 288 11.10 13.76 17.84
N ARG A 289 9.99 13.04 17.64
CA ARG A 289 9.89 11.66 18.11
C ARG A 289 10.79 10.71 17.34
N GLU A 290 10.96 10.91 16.03
CA GLU A 290 11.95 10.22 15.21
C GLU A 290 13.36 10.35 15.82
N GLN A 291 13.81 11.58 16.07
CA GLN A 291 15.12 11.87 16.66
C GLN A 291 15.29 11.17 18.02
N ALA A 292 14.28 11.27 18.89
CA ALA A 292 14.30 10.62 20.20
C ALA A 292 14.43 9.09 20.10
N ILE A 293 13.77 8.46 19.12
CA ILE A 293 13.91 7.02 18.87
C ILE A 293 15.34 6.71 18.43
N CYS A 294 15.89 7.46 17.47
CA CYS A 294 17.27 7.26 17.02
C CYS A 294 18.29 7.35 18.16
N GLU A 295 18.18 8.36 19.02
CA GLU A 295 19.08 8.54 20.17
C GLU A 295 18.99 7.39 21.19
N SER A 296 17.82 6.76 21.30
CA SER A 296 17.57 5.63 22.21
C SER A 296 18.13 4.28 21.75
N LEU A 297 18.58 4.17 20.50
CA LEU A 297 19.14 2.93 19.94
C LEU A 297 20.44 2.55 20.68
N GLN A 298 20.57 1.26 21.04
CA GLN A 298 21.69 0.75 21.84
C GLN A 298 22.91 0.42 20.99
N ASN A 299 22.69 -0.11 19.79
CA ASN A 299 23.69 -0.36 18.77
C ASN A 299 24.19 0.96 18.19
N SER A 300 25.46 1.28 18.43
CA SER A 300 26.06 2.55 18.02
C SER A 300 26.08 2.75 16.50
N GLU A 301 26.23 1.69 15.72
CA GLU A 301 26.19 1.75 14.25
C GLU A 301 24.77 2.02 13.75
N ALA A 302 23.76 1.33 14.29
CA ALA A 302 22.36 1.57 13.97
C ALA A 302 21.94 2.99 14.36
N ARG A 303 22.33 3.45 15.55
CA ARG A 303 22.14 4.83 16.01
C ARG A 303 22.75 5.84 15.06
N ALA A 304 24.01 5.66 14.68
CA ALA A 304 24.69 6.57 13.76
C ALA A 304 24.00 6.63 12.39
N LYS A 305 23.57 5.48 11.84
CA LYS A 305 22.81 5.42 10.58
C LYS A 305 21.45 6.12 10.69
N CYS A 306 20.73 5.88 11.78
CA CYS A 306 19.44 6.50 12.07
C CYS A 306 19.63 8.02 12.11
N LEU A 307 20.49 8.52 13.01
CA LEU A 307 20.78 9.95 13.14
C LEU A 307 21.23 10.60 11.81
N ALA A 308 22.08 9.94 11.04
CA ALA A 308 22.50 10.46 9.74
C ALA A 308 21.32 10.59 8.74
N PHE A 309 20.33 9.71 8.82
CA PHE A 309 19.13 9.77 7.98
C PHE A 309 18.18 10.89 8.38
N VAL A 310 18.01 11.14 9.68
CA VAL A 310 17.05 12.13 10.20
C VAL A 310 17.57 13.57 10.13
N THR A 311 18.90 13.75 10.12
CA THR A 311 19.53 15.08 9.99
C THR A 311 19.63 15.59 8.55
N GLN A 312 19.26 14.77 7.55
CA GLN A 312 19.25 15.12 6.12
C GLN A 312 17.86 15.58 5.68
#